data_AF-F9EEF9-F1
#
_entry.id   AF-F9EEF9-F1
#
_cell.length_a   1.000
_cell.length_b   1.000
_cell.length_c   1.000
_cell.angle_alpha   90.00
_cell.angle_beta   90.00
_cell.angle_gamma   90.00
#
_symmetry.space_group_name_H-M   'P 1'
#
loop_
_entity.id
_entity.type
_entity.pdbx_description
1 polymer ?
#
loop_
_entity_poly.entity_id
_entity_poly.type
_entity_poly.pdbx_seq_one_letter_code
_entity_poly.pdbx_strand_id
1 'polypeptide(L)'
;GQESSPEGTGDTTTGGGRFNAGIVAAASQYADGSWGDQCAVFAENMIAAAGGPRIFLGNDPAGYQAAWAGWCTEQTWQTVAAGDICQWYDPSGAYSQMHTAIMTSGGSPDTATVVDSNFGTPLNQELVHRGSWSSRNVCFHEGTYKFWRVN
;
A
#
# COMPACT_ATOMS: atom_id res chain seq x y z
N GLY A 1 23.78 10.41 -45.55
CA GLY A 1 24.22 9.73 -44.32
C GLY A 1 23.31 10.17 -43.21
N GLN A 2 22.56 9.23 -42.64
CA GLN A 2 21.83 9.41 -41.38
C GLN A 2 22.84 9.33 -40.23
N GLU A 3 22.82 10.28 -39.30
CA GLU A 3 23.26 10.11 -37.91
C GLU A 3 22.36 11.04 -37.07
N SER A 4 21.25 10.51 -36.55
CA SER A 4 21.07 9.86 -35.23
C SER A 4 20.87 10.89 -34.11
N SER A 5 19.58 11.12 -33.83
CA SER A 5 19.07 11.73 -32.60
C SER A 5 19.54 10.93 -31.38
N PRO A 6 19.88 11.58 -30.25
CA PRO A 6 20.05 10.86 -28.99
C PRO A 6 18.69 10.33 -28.53
N GLU A 7 18.67 9.03 -28.28
CA GLU A 7 17.57 8.25 -27.74
C GLU A 7 17.11 8.86 -26.42
N GLY A 8 15.84 9.24 -26.35
CA GLY A 8 15.18 9.51 -25.09
C GLY A 8 15.21 8.23 -24.27
N THR A 9 15.87 8.28 -23.12
CA THR A 9 15.77 7.25 -22.08
C THR A 9 14.30 7.18 -21.67
N GLY A 10 13.59 6.19 -22.23
CA GLY A 10 12.21 5.91 -21.91
C GLY A 10 12.06 5.72 -20.41
N ASP A 11 11.34 6.66 -19.82
CA ASP A 11 10.77 6.58 -18.49
C ASP A 11 10.00 5.25 -18.39
N THR A 12 10.44 4.36 -17.51
CA THR A 12 9.71 3.12 -17.18
C THR A 12 8.49 3.45 -16.34
N THR A 13 7.52 4.16 -16.90
CA THR A 13 6.16 4.28 -16.36
C THR A 13 5.34 3.07 -16.76
N THR A 14 5.70 1.89 -16.25
CA THR A 14 4.89 0.68 -16.42
C THR A 14 3.99 0.52 -15.19
N GLY A 15 2.74 0.99 -15.29
CA GLY A 15 1.62 0.45 -14.50
C GLY A 15 1.16 1.18 -13.23
N GLY A 16 1.73 2.32 -12.84
CA GLY A 16 1.29 3.05 -11.64
C GLY A 16 0.00 3.87 -11.85
N GLY A 17 -0.88 3.92 -10.84
CA GLY A 17 -2.03 4.83 -10.80
C GLY A 17 -1.63 6.30 -10.60
N ARG A 18 -2.61 7.20 -10.77
CA ARG A 18 -2.41 8.66 -10.76
C ARG A 18 -1.64 9.16 -9.53
N PHE A 19 -1.86 8.54 -8.38
CA PHE A 19 -1.31 8.98 -7.09
C PHE A 19 -0.12 8.15 -6.61
N ASN A 20 0.18 7.03 -7.27
CA ASN A 20 1.15 6.04 -6.78
C ASN A 20 2.52 6.63 -6.47
N ALA A 21 3.09 7.42 -7.39
CA ALA A 21 4.39 8.06 -7.18
C ALA A 21 4.38 9.01 -5.98
N GLY A 22 3.30 9.78 -5.81
CA GLY A 22 3.12 10.68 -4.68
C GLY A 22 2.96 9.94 -3.36
N ILE A 23 2.23 8.82 -3.35
CA ILE A 23 2.03 7.98 -2.16
C ILE A 23 3.38 7.42 -1.69
N VAL A 24 4.19 6.88 -2.61
CA VAL A 24 5.54 6.38 -2.30
C VAL A 24 6.44 7.52 -1.80
N ALA A 25 6.39 8.69 -2.43
CA ALA A 25 7.18 9.86 -2.05
C ALA A 25 6.77 10.43 -0.68
N ALA A 26 5.49 10.33 -0.30
CA ALA A 26 5.04 10.71 1.03
C ALA A 26 5.53 9.70 2.07
N ALA A 27 5.36 8.39 1.80
CA ALA A 27 5.79 7.34 2.72
C ALA A 27 7.31 7.28 2.92
N SER A 28 8.11 7.72 1.94
CA SER A 28 9.58 7.77 2.05
C SER A 28 10.08 8.85 3.00
N GLN A 29 9.25 9.83 3.38
CA GLN A 29 9.61 10.88 4.34
C GLN A 29 9.66 10.38 5.78
N TYR A 30 9.02 9.23 6.06
CA TYR A 30 9.01 8.62 7.39
C TYR A 30 10.21 7.68 7.55
N ALA A 31 11.00 7.90 8.59
CA ALA A 31 12.06 6.99 8.98
C ALA A 31 11.48 5.69 9.56
N ASP A 32 12.19 4.57 9.40
CA ASP A 32 11.83 3.33 10.07
C ASP A 32 11.86 3.54 11.60
N GLY A 33 10.83 3.09 12.31
CA GLY A 33 10.65 3.31 13.74
C GLY A 33 10.15 4.71 14.13
N SER A 34 9.85 5.59 13.16
CA SER A 34 9.17 6.87 13.45
C SER A 34 7.67 6.69 13.65
N TRP A 35 7.03 7.63 14.34
CA TRP A 35 5.59 7.62 14.55
C TRP A 35 4.83 7.83 13.23
N GLY A 36 3.86 6.95 12.93
CA GLY A 36 3.08 6.92 11.71
C GLY A 36 1.56 6.78 11.91
N ASP A 37 1.06 6.88 13.15
CA ASP A 37 -0.33 6.59 13.53
C ASP A 37 -0.76 5.13 13.24
N GLN A 38 -2.06 4.85 13.31
CA GLN A 38 -2.66 3.56 12.95
C GLN A 38 -2.44 3.21 11.47
N CYS A 39 -2.39 1.91 11.13
CA CYS A 39 -2.03 1.42 9.79
C CYS A 39 -2.90 1.99 8.65
N ALA A 40 -4.22 2.07 8.87
CA ALA A 40 -5.16 2.67 7.92
C ALA A 40 -4.94 4.19 7.80
N VAL A 41 -4.81 4.88 8.94
CA VAL A 41 -4.59 6.33 9.02
C VAL A 41 -3.28 6.72 8.31
N PHE A 42 -2.23 5.92 8.46
CA PHE A 42 -0.98 6.10 7.73
C PHE A 42 -1.21 6.09 6.22
N ALA A 43 -1.89 5.06 5.70
CA ALA A 43 -2.20 4.97 4.27
C ALA A 43 -3.07 6.15 3.79
N GLU A 44 -4.12 6.51 4.53
CA GLU A 44 -4.98 7.67 4.25
C GLU A 44 -4.18 8.98 4.16
N ASN A 45 -3.26 9.20 5.11
CA ASN A 45 -2.39 10.36 5.13
C ASN A 45 -1.46 10.41 3.90
N MET A 46 -0.92 9.27 3.48
CA MET A 46 -0.04 9.22 2.30
C MET A 46 -0.82 9.47 1.00
N ILE A 47 -2.05 8.98 0.91
CA ILE A 47 -2.96 9.28 -0.20
C ILE A 47 -3.28 10.77 -0.25
N ALA A 48 -3.62 11.38 0.88
CA ALA A 48 -3.88 12.81 0.96
C ALA A 48 -2.64 13.65 0.62
N ALA A 49 -1.46 13.26 1.11
CA ALA A 49 -0.19 13.92 0.80
C ALA A 49 0.18 13.84 -0.69
N ALA A 50 -0.23 12.78 -1.39
CA ALA A 50 -0.08 12.62 -2.83
C ALA A 50 -1.06 13.49 -3.64
N GLY A 51 -1.92 14.28 -3.00
CA GLY A 51 -3.00 15.03 -3.64
C GLY A 51 -4.22 14.19 -4.00
N GLY A 52 -4.32 12.98 -3.45
CA GLY A 52 -5.47 12.11 -3.57
C GLY A 52 -6.66 12.52 -2.69
N PRO A 53 -7.79 11.82 -2.81
CA PRO A 53 -8.95 12.07 -1.95
C PRO A 53 -8.64 11.81 -0.48
N ARG A 54 -9.30 12.54 0.42
CA ARG A 54 -9.32 12.16 1.84
C ARG A 54 -10.31 11.02 2.01
N ILE A 55 -9.76 9.82 2.14
CA ILE A 55 -10.51 8.61 2.42
C ILE A 55 -10.53 8.44 3.94
N PHE A 56 -11.70 8.16 4.51
CA PHE A 56 -11.82 7.73 5.90
C PHE A 56 -12.32 6.29 5.85
N LEU A 57 -11.40 5.35 6.01
CA LEU A 57 -11.66 3.93 5.84
C LEU A 57 -12.43 3.36 7.01
N GLY A 58 -12.42 4.05 8.16
CA GLY A 58 -13.12 3.64 9.38
C GLY A 58 -12.56 2.33 9.94
N ASN A 59 -12.56 2.21 11.26
CA ASN A 59 -12.42 0.90 11.88
C ASN A 59 -13.80 0.21 11.78
N ASP A 60 -14.25 -0.23 10.61
CA ASP A 60 -15.45 -1.07 10.46
C ASP A 60 -15.09 -2.32 9.66
N PRO A 61 -15.12 -3.54 10.22
CA PRO A 61 -14.68 -4.75 9.53
C PRO A 61 -15.60 -5.13 8.38
N ALA A 62 -16.90 -4.83 8.51
CA ALA A 62 -17.90 -5.10 7.47
C ALA A 62 -17.81 -4.07 6.34
N GLY A 63 -17.39 -2.84 6.66
CA GLY A 63 -17.20 -1.74 5.71
C GLY A 63 -15.81 -1.65 5.10
N TYR A 64 -14.80 -2.32 5.67
CA TYR A 64 -13.39 -2.06 5.36
C TYR A 64 -13.08 -2.24 3.88
N GLN A 65 -13.50 -3.34 3.26
CA GLN A 65 -13.28 -3.55 1.81
C GLN A 65 -14.19 -2.70 0.93
N ALA A 66 -15.44 -2.48 1.35
CA ALA A 66 -16.41 -1.70 0.59
C ALA A 66 -16.00 -0.22 0.51
N ALA A 67 -15.43 0.31 1.59
CA ALA A 67 -14.87 1.65 1.63
C ALA A 67 -13.76 1.81 0.59
N TRP A 68 -12.79 0.89 0.53
CA TRP A 68 -11.75 0.91 -0.51
C TRP A 68 -12.32 0.84 -1.92
N ALA A 69 -13.26 -0.07 -2.18
CA ALA A 69 -13.86 -0.22 -3.50
C ALA A 69 -14.61 1.03 -4.00
N GLY A 70 -15.03 1.93 -3.11
CA GLY A 70 -15.64 3.21 -3.47
C GLY A 70 -14.65 4.25 -4.01
N TRP A 71 -13.36 4.12 -3.69
CA TRP A 71 -12.31 5.10 -4.03
C TRP A 71 -11.20 4.51 -4.91
N CYS A 72 -11.12 3.18 -4.98
CA CYS A 72 -10.01 2.47 -5.57
C CYS A 72 -10.47 1.38 -6.54
N THR A 73 -9.56 0.99 -7.43
CA THR A 73 -9.71 -0.15 -8.32
C THR A 73 -8.89 -1.32 -7.79
N GLU A 74 -9.49 -2.51 -7.66
CA GLU A 74 -8.80 -3.72 -7.22
C GLU A 74 -7.69 -4.12 -8.21
N GLN A 75 -6.53 -4.52 -7.69
CA GLN A 75 -5.36 -4.94 -8.46
C GLN A 75 -5.04 -6.42 -8.17
N THR A 76 -4.29 -7.04 -9.09
CA THR A 76 -3.77 -8.41 -8.91
C THR A 76 -2.26 -8.37 -8.78
N TRP A 77 -1.62 -9.50 -8.46
CA TRP A 77 -0.17 -9.59 -8.47
C TRP A 77 0.47 -9.20 -9.81
N GLN A 78 -0.23 -9.40 -10.93
CA GLN A 78 0.23 -9.02 -12.26
C GLN A 78 0.16 -7.52 -12.52
N THR A 79 -0.69 -6.78 -11.77
CA THR A 79 -0.91 -5.35 -12.00
C THR A 79 -0.48 -4.46 -10.83
N VAL A 80 -0.26 -5.03 -9.66
CA VAL A 80 0.14 -4.30 -8.45
C VAL A 80 1.51 -3.63 -8.67
N ALA A 81 1.59 -2.37 -8.28
CA ALA A 81 2.74 -1.51 -8.44
C ALA A 81 3.05 -0.77 -7.13
N ALA A 82 4.24 -0.17 -7.06
CA ALA A 82 4.58 0.71 -5.96
C ALA A 82 3.54 1.84 -5.83
N GLY A 83 3.11 2.17 -4.62
CA GLY A 83 2.07 3.15 -4.31
C GLY A 83 0.65 2.59 -4.27
N ASP A 84 0.43 1.35 -4.72
CA ASP A 84 -0.84 0.65 -4.43
C ASP A 84 -0.91 0.30 -2.94
N ILE A 85 -2.11 0.05 -2.45
CA ILE A 85 -2.37 -0.30 -1.05
C ILE A 85 -2.61 -1.80 -0.94
N CYS A 86 -1.92 -2.46 -0.02
CA CYS A 86 -2.25 -3.80 0.41
C CYS A 86 -3.14 -3.74 1.65
N GLN A 87 -4.26 -4.46 1.59
CA GLN A 87 -5.18 -4.61 2.69
C GLN A 87 -5.29 -6.09 3.05
N TRP A 88 -4.83 -6.47 4.24
CA TRP A 88 -5.20 -7.75 4.85
C TRP A 88 -6.53 -7.58 5.58
N TYR A 89 -7.40 -8.58 5.47
CA TYR A 89 -8.75 -8.53 6.02
C TYR A 89 -9.14 -9.86 6.68
N ASP A 90 -10.12 -9.83 7.58
CA ASP A 90 -10.71 -11.05 8.13
C ASP A 90 -12.12 -11.25 7.56
N PRO A 91 -12.42 -12.38 6.87
CA PRO A 91 -13.77 -12.71 6.44
C PRO A 91 -14.81 -12.77 7.58
N SER A 92 -14.37 -13.04 8.82
CA SER A 92 -15.22 -13.04 10.02
C SER A 92 -15.41 -11.64 10.63
N GLY A 93 -14.64 -10.65 10.18
CA GLY A 93 -14.65 -9.29 10.69
C GLY A 93 -13.85 -9.06 11.98
N ALA A 94 -12.95 -9.98 12.37
CA ALA A 94 -12.10 -9.75 13.54
C ALA A 94 -10.97 -8.75 13.24
N TYR A 95 -10.99 -7.60 13.91
CA TYR A 95 -9.98 -6.53 13.74
C TYR A 95 -8.54 -6.97 13.97
N SER A 96 -8.30 -7.96 14.84
CA SER A 96 -6.97 -8.47 15.14
C SER A 96 -6.26 -9.11 13.94
N GLN A 97 -6.98 -9.34 12.85
CA GLN A 97 -6.50 -9.96 11.61
C GLN A 97 -6.58 -8.99 10.42
N MET A 98 -6.73 -7.70 10.68
CA MET A 98 -6.84 -6.67 9.65
C MET A 98 -5.63 -5.75 9.68
N HIS A 99 -5.11 -5.37 8.51
CA HIS A 99 -3.97 -4.47 8.41
C HIS A 99 -3.88 -3.80 7.05
N THR A 100 -3.21 -2.66 7.01
CA THR A 100 -3.02 -1.89 5.78
C THR A 100 -1.58 -1.46 5.63
N ALA A 101 -1.07 -1.60 4.41
CA ALA A 101 0.27 -1.21 4.03
C ALA A 101 0.28 -0.59 2.64
N ILE A 102 1.32 0.17 2.34
CA ILE A 102 1.61 0.70 1.01
C ILE A 102 2.64 -0.21 0.37
N MET A 103 2.37 -0.64 -0.87
CA MET A 103 3.32 -1.38 -1.69
C MET A 103 4.48 -0.46 -2.07
N THR A 104 5.72 -0.85 -1.79
CA THR A 104 6.94 -0.16 -2.26
C THR A 104 7.58 -0.87 -3.46
N SER A 105 7.21 -2.14 -3.69
CA SER A 105 7.45 -2.87 -4.93
C SER A 105 6.34 -3.92 -5.13
N GLY A 106 6.00 -4.21 -6.40
CA GLY A 106 5.03 -5.24 -6.77
C GLY A 106 5.69 -6.48 -7.40
N GLY A 107 4.92 -7.24 -8.18
CA GLY A 107 5.40 -8.36 -8.99
C GLY A 107 5.00 -9.74 -8.47
N SER A 108 5.45 -10.12 -7.27
CA SER A 108 5.06 -11.40 -6.65
C SER A 108 5.17 -11.36 -5.12
N PRO A 109 4.53 -12.31 -4.42
CA PRO A 109 4.67 -12.45 -2.96
C PRO A 109 6.11 -12.48 -2.45
N ASP A 110 7.03 -13.06 -3.23
CA ASP A 110 8.42 -13.32 -2.82
C ASP A 110 9.32 -12.08 -2.97
N THR A 111 8.97 -11.16 -3.87
CA THR A 111 9.80 -9.98 -4.20
C THR A 111 9.15 -8.66 -3.80
N ALA A 112 7.87 -8.67 -3.48
CA ALA A 112 7.15 -7.47 -3.08
C ALA A 112 7.59 -6.97 -1.71
N THR A 113 7.65 -5.66 -1.59
CA THR A 113 8.00 -4.94 -0.38
C THR A 113 6.90 -3.96 -0.03
N VAL A 114 6.78 -3.66 1.26
CA VAL A 114 5.79 -2.75 1.80
C VAL A 114 6.39 -1.78 2.81
N VAL A 115 5.69 -0.69 3.01
CA VAL A 115 5.81 0.20 4.17
C VAL A 115 4.45 0.31 4.85
N ASP A 116 4.43 0.17 6.16
CA ASP A 116 3.23 0.21 7.00
C ASP A 116 3.50 0.98 8.29
N SER A 117 2.44 1.24 9.04
CA SER A 117 2.53 1.71 10.43
C SER A 117 1.75 0.79 11.35
N ASN A 118 2.09 0.75 12.63
CA ASN A 118 1.43 -0.07 13.65
C ASN A 118 1.46 -1.59 13.36
N PHE A 119 2.48 -2.08 12.65
CA PHE A 119 2.63 -3.51 12.37
C PHE A 119 3.46 -4.23 13.46
N GLY A 120 3.03 -5.42 13.88
CA GLY A 120 3.76 -6.28 14.83
C GLY A 120 2.86 -6.90 15.90
N THR A 121 3.39 -7.82 16.72
CA THR A 121 2.71 -8.31 17.94
C THR A 121 3.58 -8.14 19.19
N PRO A 122 3.09 -7.44 20.24
CA PRO A 122 1.85 -6.64 20.23
C PRO A 122 1.91 -5.54 19.16
N LEU A 123 0.75 -5.11 18.64
CA LEU A 123 0.66 -4.07 17.59
C LEU A 123 1.53 -2.88 17.99
N ASN A 124 2.48 -2.56 17.12
CA ASN A 124 3.70 -1.89 17.51
C ASN A 124 3.49 -0.37 17.51
N GLN A 125 2.93 0.13 18.63
CA GLN A 125 2.99 1.52 19.09
C GLN A 125 2.83 2.60 18.01
N GLU A 126 2.06 2.34 16.95
CA GLU A 126 1.87 3.27 15.82
C GLU A 126 3.18 3.70 15.14
N LEU A 127 4.16 2.79 15.06
CA LEU A 127 5.45 3.03 14.41
C LEU A 127 5.49 2.52 12.97
N VAL A 128 6.20 3.27 12.13
CA VAL A 128 6.44 2.95 10.72
C VAL A 128 7.46 1.82 10.58
N HIS A 129 7.15 0.83 9.76
CA HIS A 129 8.03 -0.28 9.42
C HIS A 129 8.12 -0.54 7.93
N ARG A 130 9.28 -1.02 7.49
CA ARG A 130 9.53 -1.44 6.10
C ARG A 130 9.89 -2.92 6.03
N GLY A 131 9.68 -3.56 4.88
CA GLY A 131 10.19 -4.92 4.64
C GLY A 131 9.37 -5.72 3.62
N SER A 132 9.54 -7.03 3.61
CA SER A 132 8.88 -7.88 2.59
C SER A 132 7.39 -8.04 2.87
N TRP A 133 6.58 -8.08 1.82
CA TRP A 133 5.15 -8.40 1.92
C TRP A 133 4.94 -9.77 2.58
N SER A 134 5.74 -10.77 2.22
CA SER A 134 5.66 -12.13 2.76
C SER A 134 5.84 -12.19 4.28
N SER A 135 6.71 -11.35 4.86
CA SER A 135 6.90 -11.26 6.30
C SER A 135 5.68 -10.70 7.05
N ARG A 136 4.86 -9.87 6.38
CA ARG A 136 3.58 -9.39 6.93
C ARG A 136 2.51 -10.46 6.80
N ASN A 137 2.44 -11.07 5.62
CA ASN A 137 1.35 -11.96 5.26
C ASN A 137 1.22 -13.17 6.21
N VAL A 138 2.33 -13.68 6.76
CA VAL A 138 2.30 -14.79 7.73
C VAL A 138 1.60 -14.45 9.06
N CYS A 139 1.34 -13.17 9.32
CA CYS A 139 0.64 -12.72 10.53
C CYS A 139 -0.89 -12.67 10.36
N PHE A 140 -1.40 -12.89 9.14
CA PHE A 140 -2.81 -12.78 8.79
C PHE A 140 -3.34 -14.11 8.23
N HIS A 141 -4.66 -14.26 8.15
CA HIS A 141 -5.25 -15.44 7.56
C HIS A 141 -4.77 -15.63 6.10
N GLU A 142 -4.40 -16.87 5.77
CA GLU A 142 -3.89 -17.19 4.45
C GLU A 142 -4.91 -16.83 3.36
N GLY A 143 -4.43 -16.18 2.30
CA GLY A 143 -5.26 -15.80 1.15
C GLY A 143 -6.24 -14.64 1.42
N THR A 144 -6.15 -13.96 2.56
CA THR A 144 -7.07 -12.87 2.94
C THR A 144 -6.46 -11.49 2.76
N TYR A 145 -6.17 -11.14 1.50
CA TYR A 145 -5.67 -9.82 1.15
C TYR A 145 -6.24 -9.31 -0.17
N LYS A 146 -6.19 -7.99 -0.33
CA LYS A 146 -6.51 -7.29 -1.57
C LYS A 146 -5.48 -6.20 -1.86
N PHE A 147 -5.31 -5.90 -3.14
CA PHE A 147 -4.54 -4.75 -3.59
C PHE A 147 -5.47 -3.69 -4.17
N TRP A 148 -5.23 -2.44 -3.82
CA TRP A 148 -6.08 -1.31 -4.19
C TRP A 148 -5.24 -0.21 -4.82
N ARG A 149 -5.70 0.28 -5.98
CA ARG A 149 -5.13 1.46 -6.63
C ARG A 149 -6.09 2.63 -6.52
N VAL A 150 -5.63 3.75 -5.98
CA VAL A 150 -6.43 4.96 -5.82
C VAL A 150 -6.70 5.61 -7.18
N ASN A 151 -7.97 5.95 -7.44
CA ASN A 151 -8.47 6.55 -8.69
C ASN A 151 -8.41 8.09 -8.66
#